data_AF-A0A838HSR0-F1
#
_entry.id   AF-A0A838HSR0-F1
#
_cell.length_a   1.000
_cell.length_b   1.000
_cell.length_c   1.000
_cell.angle_alpha   90.00
_cell.angle_beta   90.00
_cell.angle_gamma   90.00
#
_symmetry.space_group_name_H-M   'P 1'
#
loop_
_entity.id
_entity.type
_entity.pdbx_description
1 polymer ?
#
loop_
_entity_poly.entity_id
_entity_poly.type
_entity_poly.pdbx_seq_one_letter_code
_entity_poly.pdbx_strand_id
1 'polypeptide(L)'
;MKPLVLTPRGPFSLAASTRFLEGFAPSGYRGRDRDHLHLAFPVEGDWATAGVCVRERDGSVVATVYGDADAEAVRGQVARILSLDVDGTGFAAVGDRDPVVGRLQRRYPGLRPVCFWSAYEAAAWALLSHRVRMTQTAAMKQRIAERIGRIVDVHGDTVTAFPAPQQLRELTEAVVPGRKLGYLRQLTGAALDGRLDSARLRSLSRDEALSQLQQLPGIGPFSAELVLLRGAGDPDHFPTHERRLHHAMAELYGLSDPTSSQLTEIADGWRPYRTWASVLLRVSLEDTTQPAG
;
A
#
# COMPACT_ATOMS: atom_id res chain seq x y z
N MET A 1 10.76 12.69 -22.12
CA MET A 1 9.79 12.07 -21.19
C MET A 1 8.55 12.94 -21.15
N LYS A 2 7.35 12.37 -21.34
CA LYS A 2 6.09 13.14 -21.28
C LYS A 2 5.51 13.03 -19.87
N PRO A 3 5.27 14.15 -19.16
CA PRO A 3 4.63 14.10 -17.86
C PRO A 3 3.19 13.61 -18.00
N LEU A 4 2.79 12.72 -17.10
CA LEU A 4 1.44 12.22 -16.93
C LEU A 4 0.74 13.11 -15.91
N VAL A 5 -0.47 13.55 -16.22
CA VAL A 5 -1.29 14.37 -15.30
C VAL A 5 -2.42 13.52 -14.74
N LEU A 6 -2.55 13.54 -13.41
CA LEU A 6 -3.55 12.84 -12.62
C LEU A 6 -4.28 13.90 -11.78
N THR A 7 -5.60 14.01 -11.94
CA THR A 7 -6.40 14.97 -11.17
C THR A 7 -7.12 14.23 -10.04
N PRO A 8 -6.77 14.49 -8.77
CA PRO A 8 -7.50 13.93 -7.65
C PRO A 8 -8.96 14.40 -7.66
N ARG A 9 -9.91 13.46 -7.48
CA ARG A 9 -11.32 13.81 -7.21
C ARG A 9 -11.54 13.88 -5.71
N GLY A 10 -11.82 15.07 -5.18
CA GLY A 10 -11.91 15.34 -3.75
C GLY A 10 -10.55 15.67 -3.11
N PRO A 11 -10.51 15.93 -1.78
CA PRO A 11 -9.29 16.34 -1.09
C PRO A 11 -8.13 15.35 -1.26
N PHE A 12 -6.92 15.88 -1.47
CA PHE A 12 -5.69 15.12 -1.61
C PHE A 12 -4.50 16.00 -1.18
N SER A 13 -3.45 15.39 -0.65
CA SER A 13 -2.17 16.05 -0.41
C SER A 13 -1.04 15.07 -0.64
N LEU A 14 -0.18 15.34 -1.63
CA LEU A 14 1.01 14.55 -1.88
C LEU A 14 1.97 14.64 -0.69
N ALA A 15 2.10 15.81 -0.07
CA ALA A 15 2.94 15.99 1.12
C ALA A 15 2.49 15.08 2.28
N ALA A 16 1.18 14.91 2.49
CA ALA A 16 0.66 13.97 3.48
C ALA A 16 0.98 12.51 3.10
N SER A 17 0.83 12.14 1.83
CA SER A 17 1.20 10.81 1.33
C SER A 17 2.70 10.53 1.46
N THR A 18 3.57 11.49 1.18
CA THR A 18 5.02 11.38 1.33
C THR A 18 5.39 11.15 2.79
N ARG A 19 4.83 11.94 3.72
CA ARG A 19 5.05 11.76 5.17
C ARG A 19 4.61 10.39 5.66
N PHE A 20 3.45 9.91 5.18
CA PHE A 20 3.00 8.54 5.46
C PHE A 20 4.05 7.52 5.00
N LEU A 21 4.58 7.64 3.79
CA LEU A 21 5.58 6.72 3.26
C LEU A 21 6.90 6.73 4.06
N GLU A 22 7.34 7.89 4.54
CA GLU A 22 8.57 8.01 5.36
C GLU A 22 8.46 7.24 6.70
N GLY A 23 7.27 7.23 7.30
CA GLY A 23 6.94 6.46 8.51
C GLY A 23 6.54 5.00 8.25
N PHE A 24 6.11 4.69 7.03
CA PHE A 24 5.62 3.36 6.66
C PHE A 24 6.77 2.42 6.31
N ALA A 25 7.28 1.69 7.30
CA ALA A 25 8.40 0.74 7.14
C ALA A 25 8.32 -0.20 5.91
N PRO A 26 7.15 -0.69 5.45
CA PRO A 26 7.06 -1.50 4.24
C PRO A 26 7.48 -0.79 2.95
N SER A 27 7.38 0.54 2.87
CA SER A 27 7.84 1.30 1.70
C SER A 27 9.37 1.34 1.63
N GLY A 28 10.04 1.39 2.79
CA GLY A 28 11.47 1.70 2.90
C GLY A 28 11.82 3.11 2.39
N TYR A 29 10.83 3.98 2.20
CA TYR A 29 11.00 5.27 1.56
C TYR A 29 11.79 6.24 2.43
N ARG A 30 12.74 6.93 1.79
CA ARG A 30 13.58 7.96 2.37
C ARG A 30 13.63 9.11 1.38
N GLY A 31 12.71 10.06 1.52
CA GLY A 31 12.66 11.25 0.69
C GLY A 31 13.93 12.09 0.88
N ARG A 32 14.45 12.63 -0.22
CA ARG A 32 15.54 13.62 -0.21
C ARG A 32 15.02 15.03 -0.46
N ASP A 33 13.99 15.13 -1.29
CA ASP A 33 13.28 16.34 -1.63
C ASP A 33 11.87 16.29 -1.02
N ARG A 34 11.43 17.39 -0.41
CA ARG A 34 10.09 17.49 0.18
C ARG A 34 9.00 17.72 -0.87
N ASP A 35 9.37 18.20 -2.05
CA ASP A 35 8.43 18.57 -3.11
C ASP A 35 8.20 17.45 -4.14
N HIS A 36 9.08 16.44 -4.13
CA HIS A 36 9.05 15.32 -5.07
C HIS A 36 9.00 13.98 -4.33
N LEU A 37 8.08 13.12 -4.78
CA LEU A 37 8.01 11.72 -4.39
C LEU A 37 8.65 10.86 -5.48
N HIS A 38 9.75 10.17 -5.17
CA HIS A 38 10.42 9.25 -6.10
C HIS A 38 10.04 7.81 -5.82
N LEU A 39 9.54 7.11 -6.85
CA LEU A 39 9.12 5.73 -6.78
C LEU A 39 9.90 4.91 -7.79
N ALA A 40 10.16 3.64 -7.47
CA ALA A 40 10.61 2.65 -8.45
C ALA A 40 9.92 1.32 -8.18
N PHE A 41 9.30 0.74 -9.20
CA PHE A 41 8.54 -0.51 -9.05
C PHE A 41 8.41 -1.27 -10.38
N PRO A 42 8.26 -2.60 -10.33
CA PRO A 42 7.76 -3.40 -11.44
C PRO A 42 6.31 -3.02 -11.77
N VAL A 43 6.01 -2.80 -13.04
CA VAL A 43 4.67 -2.49 -13.54
C VAL A 43 3.88 -3.79 -13.70
N GLU A 44 2.69 -3.87 -13.13
CA GLU A 44 1.83 -5.06 -13.28
C GLU A 44 1.51 -5.30 -14.77
N GLY A 45 1.47 -6.58 -15.17
CA GLY A 45 1.37 -6.97 -16.58
C GLY A 45 2.71 -7.49 -17.10
N ASP A 46 3.52 -6.62 -17.71
CA ASP A 46 4.80 -7.03 -18.32
C ASP A 46 5.98 -7.10 -17.33
N TRP A 47 5.81 -6.58 -16.12
CA TRP A 47 6.82 -6.52 -15.06
C TRP A 47 8.09 -5.72 -15.44
N ALA A 48 7.98 -4.82 -16.44
CA ALA A 48 9.00 -3.82 -16.70
C ALA A 48 9.15 -2.89 -15.49
N THR A 49 10.39 -2.50 -15.15
CA THR A 49 10.61 -1.58 -14.05
C THR A 49 10.44 -0.14 -14.51
N ALA A 50 9.59 0.61 -13.81
CA ALA A 50 9.45 2.05 -13.97
C ALA A 50 10.09 2.79 -12.80
N GLY A 51 10.74 3.91 -13.08
CA GLY A 51 10.99 4.97 -12.12
C GLY A 51 9.98 6.10 -12.30
N VAL A 52 9.52 6.72 -11.22
CA VAL A 52 8.53 7.80 -11.31
C VAL A 52 8.87 8.92 -10.34
N CYS A 53 8.97 10.14 -10.85
CA CYS A 53 9.02 11.35 -10.04
C CYS A 53 7.63 11.98 -10.02
N VAL A 54 7.02 12.07 -8.85
CA VAL A 54 5.69 12.61 -8.63
C VAL A 54 5.79 13.94 -7.90
N ARG A 55 5.05 14.95 -8.35
CA ARG A 55 4.90 16.23 -7.66
C ARG A 55 3.46 16.73 -7.74
N GLU A 56 3.04 17.49 -6.75
CA GLU A 56 1.75 18.17 -6.75
C GLU A 56 1.93 19.61 -7.28
N ARG A 57 1.04 20.04 -8.17
CA ARG A 57 1.02 21.41 -8.70
C ARG A 57 -0.38 21.79 -9.13
N ASP A 58 -0.84 22.96 -8.67
CA ASP A 58 -2.11 23.56 -9.05
C ASP A 58 -3.30 22.57 -8.87
N GLY A 59 -3.30 21.82 -7.75
CA GLY A 59 -4.31 20.80 -7.43
C GLY A 59 -4.24 19.52 -8.27
N SER A 60 -3.24 19.39 -9.14
CA SER A 60 -2.99 18.20 -9.97
C SER A 60 -1.73 17.47 -9.52
N VAL A 61 -1.69 16.16 -9.76
CA VAL A 61 -0.52 15.32 -9.55
C VAL A 61 0.15 15.09 -10.90
N VAL A 62 1.42 15.48 -10.99
CA VAL A 62 2.25 15.34 -12.19
C VAL A 62 3.27 14.23 -11.94
N ALA A 63 3.20 13.17 -12.74
CA ALA A 63 4.11 12.03 -12.68
C ALA A 63 5.00 11.99 -13.93
N THR A 64 6.32 12.06 -13.74
CA THR A 64 7.31 11.92 -14.82
C THR A 64 7.88 10.51 -14.77
N VAL A 65 7.75 9.76 -15.86
CA VAL A 65 8.20 8.36 -15.96
C VAL A 65 9.62 8.28 -16.50
N TYR A 66 10.42 7.43 -15.87
CA TYR A 66 11.80 7.08 -16.18
C TYR A 66 11.89 5.59 -16.51
N GLY A 67 12.68 5.24 -17.51
CA GLY A 67 12.75 3.89 -18.08
C GLY A 67 11.78 3.66 -19.24
N ASP A 68 11.68 2.40 -19.68
CA ASP A 68 10.99 2.01 -20.91
C ASP A 68 9.63 1.34 -20.68
N ALA A 69 9.12 1.37 -19.44
CA ALA A 69 7.83 0.79 -19.11
C ALA A 69 6.67 1.56 -19.77
N ASP A 70 5.57 0.87 -20.06
CA ASP A 70 4.38 1.47 -20.67
C ASP A 70 3.82 2.61 -19.81
N ALA A 71 3.70 3.81 -20.41
CA ALA A 71 3.37 5.01 -19.68
C ALA A 71 1.93 5.01 -19.13
N GLU A 72 0.97 4.35 -19.80
CA GLU A 72 -0.42 4.30 -19.30
C GLU A 72 -0.57 3.27 -18.17
N ALA A 73 0.12 2.13 -18.27
CA ALA A 73 0.20 1.17 -17.18
C ALA A 73 0.85 1.80 -15.93
N VAL A 74 1.94 2.54 -16.11
CA VAL A 74 2.56 3.33 -15.02
C VAL A 74 1.58 4.36 -14.48
N ARG A 75 0.84 5.07 -15.33
CA ARG A 75 -0.17 6.06 -14.92
C ARG A 75 -1.22 5.44 -14.01
N GLY A 76 -1.80 4.31 -14.42
CA GLY A 76 -2.81 3.59 -13.65
C GLY A 76 -2.27 3.09 -12.31
N GLN A 77 -1.05 2.56 -12.31
CA GLN A 77 -0.41 2.06 -11.10
C GLN A 77 -0.07 3.18 -10.11
N VAL A 78 0.45 4.33 -10.57
CA VAL A 78 0.64 5.53 -9.73
C VAL A 78 -0.68 6.04 -9.17
N ALA A 79 -1.74 6.06 -9.99
CA ALA A 79 -3.06 6.47 -9.55
C ALA A 79 -3.56 5.59 -8.40
N ARG A 80 -3.42 4.26 -8.50
CA ARG A 80 -3.76 3.32 -7.42
C ARG A 80 -2.87 3.51 -6.19
N ILE A 81 -1.56 3.63 -6.38
CA ILE A 81 -0.59 3.80 -5.29
C ILE A 81 -0.99 4.99 -4.41
N LEU A 82 -1.43 6.10 -5.02
CA LEU A 82 -1.83 7.32 -4.32
C LEU A 82 -3.34 7.43 -4.08
N SER A 83 -4.12 6.38 -4.36
CA SER A 83 -5.59 6.37 -4.29
C SER A 83 -6.26 7.52 -5.04
N LEU A 84 -5.72 7.89 -6.20
CA LEU A 84 -6.24 8.92 -7.11
C LEU A 84 -7.28 8.37 -8.09
N ASP A 85 -7.28 7.04 -8.28
CA ASP A 85 -8.24 6.31 -9.10
C ASP A 85 -9.59 6.05 -8.38
N VAL A 86 -9.66 6.33 -7.09
CA VAL A 86 -10.89 6.30 -6.29
C VAL A 86 -11.47 7.71 -6.17
N ASP A 87 -12.78 7.85 -6.37
CA ASP A 87 -13.47 9.12 -6.12
C ASP A 87 -13.50 9.43 -4.63
N GLY A 88 -12.75 10.44 -4.20
CA GLY A 88 -12.67 10.87 -2.80
C GLY A 88 -13.64 12.00 -2.44
N THR A 89 -14.48 12.47 -3.36
CA THR A 89 -15.38 13.62 -3.12
C THR A 89 -16.36 13.36 -1.97
N GLY A 90 -16.81 12.11 -1.81
CA GLY A 90 -17.72 11.70 -0.73
C GLY A 90 -17.04 11.40 0.60
N PHE A 91 -15.71 11.43 0.69
CA PHE A 91 -15.02 10.97 1.91
C PHE A 91 -15.29 11.88 3.11
N ALA A 92 -15.42 13.19 2.91
CA ALA A 92 -15.75 14.15 3.98
C ALA A 92 -17.07 13.80 4.70
N ALA A 93 -18.08 13.31 3.96
CA ALA A 93 -19.36 12.90 4.52
C ALA A 93 -19.28 11.68 5.45
N VAL A 94 -18.17 10.93 5.44
CA VAL A 94 -17.90 9.93 6.49
C VAL A 94 -17.63 10.61 7.83
N GLY A 95 -16.87 11.70 7.84
CA GLY A 95 -16.56 12.46 9.05
C GLY A 95 -17.76 13.20 9.66
N ASP A 96 -18.77 13.50 8.84
CA ASP A 96 -20.05 14.05 9.30
C ASP A 96 -20.89 12.99 10.02
N ARG A 97 -20.83 11.74 9.55
CA ARG A 97 -21.55 10.58 10.15
C ARG A 97 -20.82 10.01 11.35
N ASP A 98 -19.49 10.07 11.36
CA ASP A 98 -18.64 9.54 12.41
C ASP A 98 -17.66 10.61 12.93
N PRO A 99 -17.91 11.17 14.14
CA PRO A 99 -17.07 12.22 14.72
C PRO A 99 -15.62 11.81 14.98
N VAL A 100 -15.32 10.52 15.19
CA VAL A 100 -13.94 10.03 15.33
C VAL A 100 -13.23 10.19 14.00
N VAL A 101 -13.82 9.69 12.91
CA VAL A 101 -13.26 9.84 11.56
C VAL A 101 -13.16 11.32 11.17
N GLY A 102 -14.17 12.14 11.49
CA GLY A 102 -14.14 13.58 11.21
C GLY A 102 -12.98 14.30 11.92
N ARG A 103 -12.64 13.93 13.16
CA ARG A 103 -11.45 14.44 13.85
C ARG A 103 -10.16 14.04 13.13
N LEU A 104 -10.06 12.78 12.69
CA LEU A 104 -8.87 12.28 11.99
C LEU A 104 -8.70 12.91 10.61
N GLN A 105 -9.79 13.17 9.88
CA GLN A 105 -9.75 13.90 8.60
C GLN A 105 -9.22 15.32 8.77
N ARG A 106 -9.58 16.01 9.86
CA ARG A 106 -9.03 17.34 10.19
C ARG A 106 -7.56 17.26 10.63
N ARG A 107 -7.17 16.20 11.34
CA ARG A 107 -5.78 16.00 11.78
C ARG A 107 -4.84 15.64 10.62
N TYR A 108 -5.33 14.91 9.62
CA TYR A 108 -4.57 14.45 8.45
C TYR A 108 -5.22 14.96 7.14
N PRO A 109 -5.24 16.28 6.91
CA PRO A 109 -5.95 16.85 5.76
C PRO A 109 -5.37 16.33 4.44
N GLY A 110 -6.25 15.84 3.57
CA GLY A 110 -5.87 15.33 2.26
C GLY A 110 -5.14 13.98 2.25
N LEU A 111 -4.89 13.36 3.42
CA LEU A 111 -4.31 12.02 3.46
C LEU A 111 -5.31 10.99 2.92
N ARG A 112 -4.88 10.26 1.89
CA ARG A 112 -5.54 9.05 1.38
C ARG A 112 -4.67 7.83 1.68
N PRO A 113 -5.22 6.60 1.60
CA PRO A 113 -4.41 5.41 1.66
C PRO A 113 -3.29 5.41 0.61
N VAL A 114 -2.04 5.27 1.04
CA VAL A 114 -0.90 5.13 0.10
C VAL A 114 -0.56 3.65 -0.06
N CYS A 115 -1.01 3.03 -1.13
CA CYS A 115 -0.90 1.59 -1.34
C CYS A 115 0.55 1.13 -1.55
N PHE A 116 0.78 -0.17 -1.36
CA PHE A 116 1.96 -0.84 -1.89
C PHE A 116 2.02 -0.65 -3.42
N TRP A 117 3.21 -0.84 -3.98
CA TRP A 117 3.39 -0.65 -5.41
C TRP A 117 2.59 -1.66 -6.24
N SER A 118 2.24 -2.83 -5.68
CA SER A 118 1.40 -3.87 -6.30
C SER A 118 0.81 -4.82 -5.25
N ALA A 119 -0.22 -5.60 -5.64
CA ALA A 119 -0.69 -6.72 -4.84
C ALA A 119 0.38 -7.80 -4.67
N TYR A 120 1.22 -8.01 -5.68
CA TYR A 120 2.42 -8.84 -5.62
C TYR A 120 3.36 -8.41 -4.50
N GLU A 121 3.72 -7.12 -4.44
CA GLU A 121 4.66 -6.62 -3.45
C GLU A 121 4.07 -6.63 -2.03
N ALA A 122 2.76 -6.37 -1.90
CA ALA A 122 2.04 -6.52 -0.64
C ALA A 122 2.07 -7.98 -0.13
N ALA A 123 1.91 -8.96 -1.04
CA ALA A 123 1.98 -10.37 -0.70
C ALA A 123 3.40 -10.80 -0.32
N ALA A 124 4.42 -10.32 -1.04
CA ALA A 124 5.83 -10.53 -0.70
C ALA A 124 6.12 -9.97 0.70
N TRP A 125 5.66 -8.75 0.98
CA TRP A 125 5.77 -8.13 2.31
C TRP A 125 5.10 -8.99 3.39
N ALA A 126 3.87 -9.44 3.17
CA ALA A 126 3.14 -10.27 4.12
C ALA A 126 3.96 -11.53 4.49
N LEU A 127 4.47 -12.25 3.50
CA LEU A 127 5.30 -13.45 3.68
C LEU A 127 6.62 -13.14 4.43
N LEU A 128 7.27 -12.03 4.09
CA LEU A 128 8.50 -11.57 4.74
C LEU A 128 8.25 -11.17 6.21
N SER A 129 7.09 -10.61 6.52
CA SER A 129 6.73 -10.10 7.85
C SER A 129 6.37 -11.18 8.87
N HIS A 130 6.10 -12.41 8.40
CA HIS A 130 5.71 -13.51 9.27
C HIS A 130 6.75 -13.79 10.36
N ARG A 131 6.28 -13.69 11.62
CA ARG A 131 7.03 -13.96 12.86
C ARG A 131 8.32 -13.14 13.02
N VAL A 132 8.39 -11.97 12.38
CA VAL A 132 9.58 -11.10 12.40
C VAL A 132 9.15 -9.66 12.70
N ARG A 133 10.01 -8.89 13.37
CA ARG A 133 9.76 -7.48 13.67
C ARG A 133 9.76 -6.65 12.39
N MET A 134 8.91 -5.63 12.31
CA MET A 134 8.77 -4.79 11.11
C MET A 134 10.10 -4.19 10.62
N THR A 135 10.98 -3.76 11.53
CA THR A 135 12.31 -3.22 11.18
C THR A 135 13.21 -4.25 10.50
N GLN A 136 13.20 -5.50 10.97
CA GLN A 136 13.94 -6.60 10.37
C GLN A 136 13.35 -7.00 9.01
N THR A 137 12.02 -6.95 8.87
CA THR A 137 11.34 -7.19 7.59
C THR A 137 11.69 -6.12 6.56
N ALA A 138 11.68 -4.84 6.95
CA ALA A 138 12.08 -3.74 6.08
C ALA A 138 13.54 -3.90 5.60
N ALA A 139 14.47 -4.21 6.52
CA ALA A 139 15.87 -4.49 6.16
C ALA A 139 16.02 -5.73 5.25
N MET A 140 15.18 -6.75 5.40
CA MET A 140 15.18 -7.92 4.50
C MET A 140 14.68 -7.53 3.11
N LYS A 141 13.57 -6.78 3.01
CA LYS A 141 13.04 -6.27 1.74
C LYS A 141 14.06 -5.41 1.01
N GLN A 142 14.73 -4.50 1.73
CA GLN A 142 15.77 -3.65 1.18
C GLN A 142 16.94 -4.47 0.63
N ARG A 143 17.47 -5.44 1.39
CA ARG A 143 18.55 -6.32 0.91
C ARG A 143 18.17 -7.14 -0.33
N ILE A 144 16.90 -7.54 -0.45
CA ILE A 144 16.39 -8.20 -1.65
C ILE A 144 16.46 -7.24 -2.85
N ALA A 145 15.94 -6.02 -2.68
CA ALA A 145 15.97 -5.00 -3.73
C ALA A 145 17.41 -4.64 -4.14
N GLU A 146 18.32 -4.46 -3.20
CA GLU A 146 19.74 -4.16 -3.48
C GLU A 146 20.46 -5.30 -4.20
N ARG A 147 20.08 -6.56 -3.94
CA ARG A 147 20.76 -7.73 -4.52
C ARG A 147 20.28 -8.08 -5.92
N ILE A 148 18.98 -8.04 -6.15
CA ILE A 148 18.35 -8.54 -7.40
C ILE A 148 17.28 -7.60 -7.96
N GLY A 149 17.04 -6.45 -7.33
CA GLY A 149 16.16 -5.42 -7.86
C GLY A 149 16.83 -4.61 -8.96
N ARG A 150 16.03 -3.84 -9.70
CA ARG A 150 16.56 -2.90 -10.70
C ARG A 150 16.73 -1.52 -10.09
N ILE A 151 17.87 -0.90 -10.41
CA ILE A 151 18.17 0.48 -10.06
C ILE A 151 17.67 1.38 -11.19
N VAL A 152 17.02 2.49 -10.83
CA VAL A 152 16.55 3.50 -11.78
C VAL A 152 17.03 4.87 -11.31
N ASP A 153 17.55 5.68 -12.23
CA ASP A 153 17.76 7.12 -12.01
C ASP A 153 16.42 7.83 -12.21
N VAL A 154 15.91 8.40 -11.12
CA VAL A 154 14.65 9.12 -11.08
C VAL A 154 14.97 10.53 -10.66
N HIS A 155 14.92 11.48 -11.61
CA HIS A 155 15.13 12.89 -11.31
C HIS A 155 16.48 13.17 -10.61
N GLY A 156 17.54 12.48 -11.02
CA GLY A 156 18.87 12.61 -10.44
C GLY A 156 19.08 11.83 -9.14
N ASP A 157 18.06 11.13 -8.65
CA ASP A 157 18.14 10.26 -7.48
C ASP A 157 18.14 8.78 -7.90
N THR A 158 19.02 8.00 -7.27
CA THR A 158 19.11 6.57 -7.49
C THR A 158 18.10 5.84 -6.60
N VAL A 159 17.09 5.21 -7.21
CA VAL A 159 16.04 4.45 -6.50
C VAL A 159 16.07 2.99 -6.93
N THR A 160 16.04 2.07 -5.97
CA THR A 160 16.05 0.63 -6.24
C THR A 160 14.64 0.07 -6.11
N ALA A 161 14.11 -0.49 -7.19
CA ALA A 161 12.82 -1.17 -7.19
C ALA A 161 12.89 -2.52 -6.48
N PHE A 162 11.80 -2.92 -5.83
CA PHE A 162 11.64 -4.33 -5.47
C PHE A 162 11.67 -5.20 -6.76
N PRO A 163 12.24 -6.41 -6.73
CA PRO A 163 12.45 -7.19 -7.94
C PRO A 163 11.13 -7.56 -8.63
N ALA A 164 11.15 -7.64 -9.95
CA ALA A 164 10.08 -8.26 -10.71
C ALA A 164 9.93 -9.76 -10.33
N PRO A 165 8.74 -10.37 -10.50
CA PRO A 165 8.50 -11.76 -10.12
C PRO A 165 9.51 -12.76 -10.70
N GLN A 166 9.96 -12.56 -11.94
CA GLN A 166 10.93 -13.41 -12.64
C GLN A 166 12.29 -13.42 -11.93
N GLN A 167 12.69 -12.28 -11.36
CA GLN A 167 13.98 -12.10 -10.68
C GLN A 167 14.02 -12.79 -9.30
N LEU A 168 12.87 -13.07 -8.69
CA LEU A 168 12.83 -13.79 -7.40
C LEU A 168 13.42 -15.21 -7.48
N ARG A 169 13.56 -15.78 -8.68
CA ARG A 169 14.23 -17.07 -8.89
C ARG A 169 15.71 -17.02 -8.55
N GLU A 170 16.33 -15.85 -8.66
CA GLU A 170 17.74 -15.60 -8.34
C GLU A 170 18.00 -15.49 -6.82
N LEU A 171 16.94 -15.43 -6.00
CA LEU A 171 17.10 -15.38 -4.54
C LEU A 171 17.78 -16.65 -4.01
N THR A 172 18.72 -16.42 -3.11
CA THR A 172 19.46 -17.45 -2.37
C THR A 172 19.10 -17.40 -0.89
N GLU A 173 19.38 -18.50 -0.18
CA GLU A 173 19.13 -18.59 1.27
C GLU A 173 19.97 -17.59 2.08
N ALA A 174 21.08 -17.11 1.52
CA ALA A 174 21.92 -16.07 2.13
C ALA A 174 21.17 -14.72 2.27
N VAL A 175 20.22 -14.43 1.38
CA VAL A 175 19.42 -13.19 1.40
C VAL A 175 18.12 -13.40 2.17
N VAL A 176 17.42 -14.51 1.90
CA VAL A 176 16.14 -14.85 2.54
C VAL A 176 16.21 -16.28 3.07
N PRO A 177 16.39 -16.49 4.38
CA PRO A 177 16.60 -17.82 4.91
C PRO A 177 15.31 -18.64 5.02
N GLY A 178 15.44 -19.95 4.79
CA GLY A 178 14.45 -20.97 5.11
C GLY A 178 13.15 -20.87 4.32
N ARG A 179 12.03 -21.19 4.99
CA ARG A 179 10.69 -21.31 4.35
C ARG A 179 10.23 -20.07 3.59
N LYS A 180 10.74 -18.88 3.95
CA LYS A 180 10.41 -17.62 3.28
C LYS A 180 10.85 -17.60 1.82
N LEU A 181 12.01 -18.20 1.50
CA LEU A 181 12.48 -18.33 0.13
C LEU A 181 11.51 -19.17 -0.71
N GLY A 182 11.04 -20.29 -0.16
CA GLY A 182 10.05 -21.16 -0.81
C GLY A 182 8.73 -20.45 -1.08
N TYR A 183 8.26 -19.60 -0.17
CA TYR A 183 7.05 -18.81 -0.37
C TYR A 183 7.23 -17.73 -1.44
N LEU A 184 8.35 -16.98 -1.42
CA LEU A 184 8.64 -15.96 -2.43
C LEU A 184 8.78 -16.56 -3.83
N ARG A 185 9.40 -17.74 -3.97
CA ARG A 185 9.49 -18.44 -5.27
C ARG A 185 8.13 -18.90 -5.78
N GLN A 186 7.23 -19.34 -4.91
CA GLN A 186 5.86 -19.68 -5.29
C GLN A 186 5.04 -18.45 -5.68
N LEU A 187 5.32 -17.30 -5.07
CA LEU A 187 4.71 -16.02 -5.41
C LEU A 187 4.98 -15.61 -6.86
N THR A 188 6.14 -15.98 -7.42
CA THR A 188 6.48 -15.73 -8.83
C THR A 188 5.40 -16.28 -9.77
N GLY A 189 4.92 -17.50 -9.55
CA GLY A 189 3.89 -18.09 -10.40
C GLY A 189 2.58 -17.31 -10.34
N ALA A 190 2.12 -17.00 -9.13
CA ALA A 190 0.89 -16.26 -8.88
C ALA A 190 0.91 -14.79 -9.40
N ALA A 191 2.09 -14.20 -9.50
CA ALA A 191 2.23 -12.87 -10.11
C ALA A 191 2.19 -12.97 -11.65
N LEU A 192 2.92 -13.94 -12.23
CA LEU A 192 3.01 -14.10 -13.69
C LEU A 192 1.73 -14.63 -14.34
N ASP A 193 0.91 -15.41 -13.62
CA ASP A 193 -0.40 -15.88 -14.10
C ASP A 193 -1.55 -14.89 -13.81
N GLY A 194 -1.22 -13.71 -13.27
CA GLY A 194 -2.18 -12.63 -12.99
C GLY A 194 -3.05 -12.86 -11.75
N ARG A 195 -2.78 -13.83 -10.87
CA ARG A 195 -3.51 -13.97 -9.58
C ARG A 195 -3.24 -12.84 -8.60
N LEU A 196 -2.13 -12.12 -8.78
CA LEU A 196 -1.77 -10.93 -8.02
C LEU A 196 -1.83 -9.64 -8.87
N ASP A 197 -2.64 -9.66 -9.94
CA ASP A 197 -3.01 -8.44 -10.66
C ASP A 197 -4.07 -7.66 -9.87
N SER A 198 -3.80 -6.38 -9.61
CA SER A 198 -4.66 -5.60 -8.73
C SER A 198 -6.00 -5.22 -9.38
N ALA A 199 -6.02 -5.00 -10.70
CA ALA A 199 -7.25 -4.65 -11.41
C ALA A 199 -8.21 -5.85 -11.41
N ARG A 200 -7.70 -7.06 -11.65
CA ARG A 200 -8.43 -8.32 -11.52
C ARG A 200 -8.94 -8.52 -10.09
N LEU A 201 -8.09 -8.36 -9.07
CA LEU A 201 -8.51 -8.53 -7.68
C LEU A 201 -9.67 -7.59 -7.32
N ARG A 202 -9.65 -6.36 -7.83
CA ARG A 202 -10.74 -5.38 -7.63
C ARG A 202 -11.98 -5.61 -8.48
N SER A 203 -11.90 -6.40 -9.56
CA SER A 203 -13.07 -6.75 -10.37
C SER A 203 -13.89 -7.91 -9.79
N LEU A 204 -13.32 -8.67 -8.85
CA LEU A 204 -14.00 -9.74 -8.13
C LEU A 204 -14.86 -9.18 -6.99
N SER A 205 -15.80 -9.99 -6.49
CA SER A 205 -16.35 -9.71 -5.16
C SER A 205 -15.24 -9.82 -4.11
N ARG A 206 -15.38 -9.08 -2.99
CA ARG A 206 -14.36 -9.07 -1.93
C ARG A 206 -14.15 -10.47 -1.35
N ASP A 207 -15.23 -11.23 -1.16
CA ASP A 207 -15.16 -12.59 -0.62
C ASP A 207 -14.41 -13.54 -1.56
N GLU A 208 -14.66 -13.44 -2.87
CA GLU A 208 -13.93 -14.20 -3.88
C GLU A 208 -12.45 -13.81 -3.94
N ALA A 209 -12.14 -12.50 -3.94
CA ALA A 209 -10.77 -12.01 -3.94
C ALA A 209 -9.99 -12.50 -2.70
N LEU A 210 -10.57 -12.37 -1.51
CA LEU A 210 -9.98 -12.84 -0.26
C LEU A 210 -9.80 -14.36 -0.25
N SER A 211 -10.79 -15.11 -0.75
CA SER A 211 -10.70 -16.57 -0.89
C SER A 211 -9.56 -16.99 -1.82
N GLN A 212 -9.46 -16.36 -3.00
CA GLN A 212 -8.37 -16.65 -3.96
C GLN A 212 -6.99 -16.29 -3.42
N LEU A 213 -6.87 -15.19 -2.66
CA LEU A 213 -5.63 -14.79 -2.00
C LEU A 213 -5.22 -15.79 -0.92
N GLN A 214 -6.17 -16.31 -0.12
CA GLN A 214 -5.90 -17.30 0.92
C GLN A 214 -5.49 -18.68 0.39
N GLN A 215 -5.74 -18.96 -0.89
CA GLN A 215 -5.20 -20.17 -1.55
C GLN A 215 -3.69 -20.06 -1.82
N LEU A 216 -3.09 -18.87 -1.69
CA LEU A 216 -1.66 -18.70 -1.87
C LEU A 216 -0.89 -19.24 -0.64
N PRO A 217 0.15 -20.07 -0.84
CA PRO A 217 0.92 -20.64 0.26
C PRO A 217 1.48 -19.57 1.21
N GLY A 218 1.09 -19.65 2.48
CA GLY A 218 1.53 -18.71 3.50
C GLY A 218 0.74 -17.38 3.52
N ILE A 219 -0.34 -17.22 2.76
CA ILE A 219 -1.23 -16.06 2.89
C ILE A 219 -2.45 -16.48 3.72
N GLY A 220 -2.53 -15.99 4.96
CA GLY A 220 -3.70 -16.17 5.83
C GLY A 220 -4.70 -15.02 5.72
N PRO A 221 -5.81 -15.04 6.48
CA PRO A 221 -6.87 -14.03 6.41
C PRO A 221 -6.37 -12.59 6.56
N PHE A 222 -5.54 -12.31 7.57
CA PHE A 222 -4.92 -10.99 7.77
C PHE A 222 -4.07 -10.55 6.56
N SER A 223 -3.29 -11.47 5.99
CA SER A 223 -2.43 -11.17 4.85
C SER A 223 -3.23 -10.96 3.57
N ALA A 224 -4.32 -11.71 3.38
CA ALA A 224 -5.23 -11.54 2.25
C ALA A 224 -5.93 -10.18 2.31
N GLU A 225 -6.41 -9.78 3.49
CA GLU A 225 -6.94 -8.43 3.74
C GLU A 225 -5.90 -7.37 3.36
N LEU A 226 -4.66 -7.46 3.88
CA LEU A 226 -3.59 -6.52 3.54
C LEU A 226 -3.36 -6.41 2.02
N VAL A 227 -3.30 -7.54 1.32
CA VAL A 227 -3.06 -7.57 -0.13
C VAL A 227 -4.21 -6.92 -0.89
N LEU A 228 -5.46 -7.19 -0.54
CA LEU A 228 -6.61 -6.59 -1.23
C LEU A 228 -6.72 -5.07 -0.93
N LEU A 229 -6.61 -4.70 0.34
CA LEU A 229 -6.83 -3.33 0.83
C LEU A 229 -5.69 -2.38 0.46
N ARG A 230 -4.45 -2.83 0.65
CA ARG A 230 -3.26 -2.00 0.52
C ARG A 230 -2.38 -2.38 -0.66
N GLY A 231 -2.53 -3.57 -1.23
CA GLY A 231 -1.89 -3.95 -2.48
C GLY A 231 -2.73 -3.56 -3.70
N ALA A 232 -3.95 -4.09 -3.77
CA ALA A 232 -4.86 -3.82 -4.88
C ALA A 232 -5.59 -2.48 -4.76
N GLY A 233 -5.69 -1.92 -3.55
CA GLY A 233 -6.29 -0.61 -3.31
C GLY A 233 -7.82 -0.65 -3.26
N ASP A 234 -8.42 -1.73 -2.76
CA ASP A 234 -9.87 -1.74 -2.49
C ASP A 234 -10.23 -0.66 -1.45
N PRO A 235 -11.17 0.26 -1.75
CA PRO A 235 -11.44 1.40 -0.87
C PRO A 235 -12.45 1.12 0.25
N ASP A 236 -13.21 0.02 0.16
CA ASP A 236 -14.39 -0.22 0.98
C ASP A 236 -14.45 -1.61 1.59
N HIS A 237 -13.41 -1.98 2.33
CA HIS A 237 -13.42 -3.18 3.16
C HIS A 237 -12.89 -2.88 4.57
N PHE A 238 -13.56 -3.43 5.58
CA PHE A 238 -13.14 -3.32 6.97
C PHE A 238 -12.27 -4.53 7.35
N PRO A 239 -10.99 -4.33 7.74
CA PRO A 239 -10.12 -5.44 8.15
C PRO A 239 -10.62 -6.12 9.43
N THR A 240 -11.07 -7.37 9.31
CA THR A 240 -11.58 -8.15 10.45
C THR A 240 -10.50 -8.96 11.15
N HIS A 241 -9.29 -9.00 10.60
CA HIS A 241 -8.15 -9.74 11.17
C HIS A 241 -6.99 -8.83 11.60
N GLU A 242 -7.15 -7.50 11.52
CA GLU A 242 -6.14 -6.52 11.92
C GLU A 242 -6.30 -6.09 13.39
N ARG A 243 -5.69 -6.85 14.30
CA ARG A 243 -5.75 -6.56 15.76
C ARG A 243 -5.31 -5.15 16.15
N ARG A 244 -4.34 -4.56 15.43
CA ARG A 244 -3.89 -3.18 15.70
C ARG A 244 -4.95 -2.13 15.33
N LEU A 245 -5.74 -2.37 14.29
CA LEU A 245 -6.87 -1.52 13.94
C LEU A 245 -7.95 -1.63 15.02
N HIS A 246 -8.26 -2.86 15.44
CA HIS A 246 -9.26 -3.10 16.47
C HIS A 246 -8.88 -2.44 17.79
N HIS A 247 -7.60 -2.48 18.16
CA HIS A 247 -7.07 -1.73 19.30
C HIS A 247 -7.24 -0.21 19.14
N ALA A 248 -6.87 0.35 17.98
CA ALA A 248 -7.05 1.77 17.69
C ALA A 248 -8.53 2.18 17.81
N MET A 249 -9.45 1.34 17.31
CA MET A 249 -10.88 1.57 17.45
C MET A 249 -11.33 1.51 18.91
N ALA A 250 -10.89 0.51 19.69
CA ALA A 250 -11.22 0.42 21.10
C ALA A 250 -10.82 1.70 21.87
N GLU A 251 -9.61 2.20 21.63
CA GLU A 251 -9.13 3.44 22.26
C GLU A 251 -9.89 4.67 21.78
N LEU A 252 -10.06 4.85 20.46
CA LEU A 252 -10.66 6.06 19.89
C LEU A 252 -12.17 6.19 20.13
N TYR A 253 -12.86 5.06 20.28
CA TYR A 253 -14.30 4.99 20.57
C TYR A 253 -14.61 4.72 22.06
N GLY A 254 -13.58 4.57 22.91
CA GLY A 254 -13.75 4.34 24.34
C GLY A 254 -14.45 3.01 24.66
N LEU A 255 -14.18 1.96 23.88
CA LEU A 255 -14.81 0.65 24.02
C LEU A 255 -13.93 -0.28 24.86
N SER A 256 -14.52 -0.91 25.88
CA SER A 256 -13.88 -1.97 26.65
C SER A 256 -14.13 -3.32 25.97
N ASP A 257 -13.07 -4.00 25.52
CA ASP A 257 -13.09 -5.33 24.89
C ASP A 257 -14.18 -5.52 23.80
N PRO A 258 -14.21 -4.66 22.75
CA PRO A 258 -15.25 -4.73 21.74
C PRO A 258 -15.18 -6.04 20.93
N THR A 259 -16.34 -6.59 20.63
CA THR A 259 -16.46 -7.74 19.73
C THR A 259 -16.23 -7.34 18.27
N SER A 260 -15.80 -8.27 17.42
CA SER A 260 -15.65 -8.02 15.99
C SER A 260 -16.94 -7.54 15.32
N SER A 261 -18.11 -7.98 15.81
CA SER A 261 -19.41 -7.52 15.31
C SER A 261 -19.67 -6.05 15.63
N GLN A 262 -19.37 -5.61 16.85
CA GLN A 262 -19.51 -4.20 17.24
C GLN A 262 -18.57 -3.30 16.42
N LEU A 263 -17.33 -3.73 16.21
CA LEU A 263 -16.39 -2.99 15.35
C LEU A 263 -16.87 -2.92 13.90
N THR A 264 -17.47 -4.00 13.40
CA THR A 264 -18.04 -4.04 12.04
C THR A 264 -19.23 -3.09 11.90
N GLU A 265 -20.12 -3.03 12.90
CA GLU A 265 -21.28 -2.12 12.92
C GLU A 265 -20.85 -0.64 12.89
N ILE A 266 -19.81 -0.28 13.66
CA ILE A 266 -19.19 1.05 13.59
C ILE A 266 -18.65 1.30 12.18
N ALA A 267 -17.91 0.32 11.65
CA ALA A 267 -17.27 0.45 10.34
C ALA A 267 -18.28 0.56 9.17
N ASP A 268 -19.49 0.02 9.30
CA ASP A 268 -20.53 0.17 8.27
C ASP A 268 -20.94 1.64 8.06
N GLY A 269 -20.82 2.48 9.08
CA GLY A 269 -20.98 3.93 8.97
C GLY A 269 -19.97 4.61 8.03
N TRP A 270 -18.84 3.95 7.73
CA TRP A 270 -17.78 4.50 6.89
C TRP A 270 -17.95 4.22 5.40
N ARG A 271 -18.96 3.44 5.00
CA ARG A 271 -19.22 3.14 3.58
C ARG A 271 -19.41 4.43 2.76
N PRO A 272 -18.88 4.50 1.52
CA PRO A 272 -18.12 3.46 0.80
C PRO A 272 -16.59 3.59 0.96
N TYR A 273 -16.08 3.97 2.14
CA TYR A 273 -14.68 4.29 2.40
C TYR A 273 -14.11 3.58 3.63
N ARG A 274 -14.58 2.36 3.91
CA ARG A 274 -14.16 1.60 5.11
C ARG A 274 -12.65 1.42 5.22
N THR A 275 -11.97 1.20 4.11
CA THR A 275 -10.50 1.07 4.10
C THR A 275 -9.81 2.39 4.39
N TRP A 276 -10.35 3.49 3.88
CA TRP A 276 -9.76 4.82 4.07
C TRP A 276 -9.87 5.26 5.52
N ALA A 277 -11.04 5.08 6.15
CA ALA A 277 -11.23 5.32 7.57
C ALA A 277 -10.28 4.44 8.39
N SER A 278 -10.21 3.13 8.10
CA SER A 278 -9.31 2.19 8.79
C SER A 278 -7.85 2.64 8.73
N VAL A 279 -7.38 3.13 7.58
CA VAL A 279 -6.01 3.66 7.44
C VAL A 279 -5.79 4.90 8.30
N LEU A 280 -6.74 5.86 8.34
CA LEU A 280 -6.62 7.03 9.21
C LEU A 280 -6.51 6.64 10.70
N LEU A 281 -7.29 5.66 11.14
CA LEU A 281 -7.24 5.15 12.51
C LEU A 281 -5.86 4.52 12.80
N ARG A 282 -5.32 3.74 11.87
CA ARG A 282 -3.98 3.13 12.00
C ARG A 282 -2.86 4.16 12.04
N VAL A 283 -2.93 5.18 11.19
CA VAL A 283 -1.98 6.31 11.19
C VAL A 283 -2.01 7.03 12.53
N SER A 284 -3.21 7.29 13.08
CA SER A 284 -3.34 7.93 14.39
C SER A 284 -2.72 7.14 15.53
N LEU A 285 -2.84 5.81 15.50
CA LEU A 285 -2.20 4.95 16.50
C LEU A 285 -0.67 5.00 16.40
N GLU A 286 -0.12 5.04 15.19
CA GLU A 286 1.33 5.09 14.96
C GLU A 286 1.93 6.44 15.41
N ASP A 287 1.26 7.55 15.13
CA ASP A 287 1.67 8.89 15.60
C ASP A 287 1.65 9.02 17.13
N THR A 288 0.77 8.28 17.81
CA THR A 288 0.64 8.36 19.28
C THR A 288 1.61 7.40 19.99
N THR A 289 2.08 6.35 19.30
CA THR A 289 2.96 5.32 19.87
C THR A 289 4.43 5.48 19.50
N GLN A 290 4.77 6.32 18.53
CA GLN A 290 6.15 6.74 18.30
C GLN A 290 6.52 7.83 19.32
N PRO A 291 7.61 7.69 20.11
CA PRO A 291 8.07 8.77 20.96
C PRO A 291 8.41 9.98 20.08
N ALA A 292 8.03 11.18 20.53
CA ALA A 292 8.50 12.42 19.92
C ALA A 292 10.03 12.37 19.89
N GLY A 293 10.59 12.18 18.69
CA GLY A 293 12.03 12.21 18.45
C GLY A 293 12.57 13.61 18.59
#